data_AF-A0A4V1MAB3-F1
#
_entry.id   AF-A0A4V1MAB3-F1
#
_cell.length_a   1.000
_cell.length_b   1.000
_cell.length_c   1.000
_cell.angle_alpha   90.00
_cell.angle_beta   90.00
_cell.angle_gamma   90.00
#
_symmetry.space_group_name_H-M   'P 1'
#
loop_
_entity.id
_entity.type
_entity.pdbx_description
1 polymer ?
#
loop_
_entity_poly.entity_id
_entity_poly.type
_entity_poly.pdbx_seq_one_letter_code
_entity_poly.pdbx_strand_id
1 'polypeptide(L)'
;MSPSTVSVATGYGLGILSTFTRGEKFFELSNHLGNVLATVSDRKTAVSGNGATVDYYNADVVAAQDYYPFGMLMPSRNYNAAGYRYGFNGQEKSDRN
;
A
#
# COMPACT_ATOMS: atom_id res chain seq x y z
N MET A 1 -12.74 -8.77 4.33
CA MET A 1 -13.93 -9.63 4.13
C MET A 1 -13.58 -11.04 4.60
N SER A 2 -14.51 -11.74 5.25
CA SER A 2 -14.32 -13.15 5.61
C SER A 2 -14.26 -14.01 4.33
N PRO A 3 -13.41 -15.06 4.27
CA PRO A 3 -13.27 -15.86 3.06
C PRO A 3 -14.57 -16.58 2.70
N SER A 4 -14.90 -16.65 1.41
CA SER A 4 -16.01 -17.47 0.92
C SER A 4 -15.60 -18.93 0.85
N THR A 5 -16.48 -19.82 1.30
CA THR A 5 -16.23 -21.27 1.23
C THR A 5 -16.92 -21.88 0.02
N VAL A 6 -16.32 -22.94 -0.53
CA VAL A 6 -16.89 -23.70 -1.64
C VAL A 6 -16.87 -25.19 -1.31
N SER A 7 -17.94 -25.89 -1.67
CA SER A 7 -17.98 -27.34 -1.61
C SER A 7 -17.05 -27.91 -2.68
N VAL A 8 -16.05 -28.67 -2.25
CA VAL A 8 -15.22 -29.52 -3.12
C VAL A 8 -15.79 -30.93 -3.15
N ALA A 9 -15.21 -31.80 -3.98
CA ALA A 9 -15.66 -33.16 -4.21
C ALA A 9 -15.94 -33.93 -2.89
N THR A 10 -16.88 -34.87 -2.96
CA THR A 10 -17.30 -35.69 -1.82
C THR A 10 -16.10 -36.34 -1.14
N GLY A 11 -15.97 -36.12 0.17
CA GLY A 11 -14.86 -36.65 0.98
C GLY A 11 -13.79 -35.62 1.37
N TYR A 12 -13.84 -34.41 0.82
CA TYR A 12 -12.98 -33.30 1.24
C TYR A 12 -13.76 -32.27 2.07
N GLY A 13 -13.08 -31.61 3.02
CA GLY A 13 -13.65 -30.47 3.77
C GLY A 13 -13.88 -29.26 2.86
N LEU A 14 -14.55 -28.23 3.36
CA LEU A 14 -14.81 -27.01 2.57
C LEU A 14 -13.50 -26.38 2.06
N GLY A 15 -13.47 -26.05 0.78
CA GLY A 15 -12.41 -25.23 0.19
C GLY A 15 -12.61 -23.76 0.51
N ILE A 16 -11.53 -23.01 0.65
CA ILE A 16 -11.58 -21.55 0.83
C ILE A 16 -11.21 -20.89 -0.49
N LEU A 17 -12.08 -20.01 -1.01
CA LEU A 17 -11.70 -19.12 -2.09
C LEU A 17 -10.96 -17.91 -1.52
N SER A 18 -9.76 -17.68 -2.05
CA SER A 18 -8.98 -16.47 -1.79
C SER A 18 -8.81 -15.70 -3.10
N THR A 19 -9.54 -14.59 -3.23
CA THR A 19 -9.37 -13.67 -4.35
C THR A 19 -8.26 -12.69 -4.00
N PHE A 20 -7.17 -12.73 -4.78
CA PHE A 20 -6.08 -11.78 -4.63
C PHE A 20 -6.33 -10.54 -5.48
N THR A 21 -6.83 -9.47 -4.85
CA THR A 21 -7.12 -8.18 -5.48
C THR A 21 -5.93 -7.23 -5.33
N ARG A 22 -5.48 -6.62 -6.44
CA ARG A 22 -4.40 -5.61 -6.42
C ARG A 22 -4.92 -4.27 -5.90
N GLY A 23 -4.07 -3.55 -5.17
CA GLY A 23 -4.39 -2.26 -4.55
C GLY A 23 -4.85 -2.39 -3.10
N GLU A 24 -5.03 -3.61 -2.59
CA GLU A 24 -5.52 -3.88 -1.22
C GLU A 24 -4.38 -4.19 -0.24
N LYS A 25 -3.16 -4.43 -0.75
CA LYS A 25 -1.98 -4.66 0.09
C LYS A 25 -1.04 -3.46 -0.01
N PHE A 26 -0.63 -2.94 1.14
CA PHE A 26 0.25 -1.78 1.24
C PHE A 26 1.62 -2.16 1.79
N PHE A 27 2.64 -1.42 1.36
CA PHE A 27 4.02 -1.53 1.81
C PHE A 27 4.53 -0.16 2.23
N GLU A 28 5.20 -0.11 3.38
CA GLU A 28 5.72 1.11 3.96
C GLU A 28 7.22 1.21 3.68
N LEU A 29 7.63 2.36 3.14
CA LEU A 29 9.03 2.69 2.89
C LEU A 29 9.51 3.58 4.03
N SER A 30 10.13 2.95 5.02
CA SER A 30 10.61 3.61 6.22
C SER A 30 12.10 3.94 6.16
N ASN A 31 12.51 5.01 6.82
CA ASN A 31 13.93 5.32 7.00
C ASN A 31 14.54 4.54 8.19
N HIS A 32 15.84 4.75 8.44
CA HIS A 32 16.59 4.10 9.53
C HIS A 32 16.08 4.42 10.95
N LEU A 33 15.20 5.42 11.10
CA LEU A 33 14.57 5.79 12.38
C LEU A 33 13.15 5.24 12.52
N GLY A 34 12.64 4.53 11.51
CA GLY A 34 11.28 4.00 11.50
C GLY A 34 10.20 5.00 11.09
N ASN A 35 10.57 6.16 10.52
CA ASN A 35 9.60 7.08 9.93
C ASN A 35 9.17 6.58 8.56
N VAL A 36 7.87 6.44 8.33
CA VAL A 36 7.31 6.10 7.01
C VAL A 36 7.37 7.33 6.11
N LEU A 37 8.16 7.26 5.05
CA LEU A 37 8.33 8.33 4.05
C LEU A 37 7.37 8.18 2.87
N ALA A 38 7.06 6.94 2.50
CA ALA A 38 6.10 6.66 1.44
C ALA A 38 5.42 5.32 1.66
N THR A 39 4.20 5.21 1.17
CA THR A 39 3.43 3.96 1.17
C THR A 39 2.99 3.67 -0.25
N VAL A 40 3.27 2.46 -0.71
CA VAL A 40 2.91 1.99 -2.06
C VAL A 40 1.98 0.79 -1.96
N SER A 41 1.05 0.66 -2.90
CA SER A 41 0.22 -0.55 -2.98
C SER A 41 0.95 -1.65 -3.76
N ASP A 42 0.44 -2.87 -3.68
CA ASP A 42 0.92 -4.01 -4.48
C ASP A 42 0.50 -3.93 -5.95
N ARG A 43 -0.23 -2.87 -6.34
CA ARG A 43 -0.55 -2.55 -7.72
C ARG A 43 0.66 -1.92 -8.39
N LYS A 44 0.99 -2.42 -9.58
CA LYS A 44 2.00 -1.85 -10.46
C LYS A 44 1.39 -1.56 -11.82
N THR A 45 1.79 -0.44 -12.42
CA THR A 45 1.34 -0.03 -13.75
C THR A 45 2.48 -0.21 -14.73
N ALA A 46 2.31 -1.09 -15.71
CA ALA A 46 3.31 -1.32 -16.75
C ALA A 46 3.41 -0.08 -17.65
N VAL A 47 4.63 0.29 -18.01
CA VAL A 47 4.91 1.31 -19.01
C VAL A 47 5.60 0.67 -20.19
N SER A 48 5.13 1.01 -21.39
CA SER A 48 5.66 0.54 -22.66
C SER A 48 5.76 1.70 -23.65
N GLY A 49 6.92 1.92 -24.24
CA GLY A 49 7.11 2.88 -25.32
C GLY A 49 6.48 2.45 -26.64
N ASN A 50 6.37 1.14 -26.89
CA ASN A 50 5.88 0.56 -28.14
C ASN A 50 4.55 -0.20 -28.03
N GLY A 51 3.95 -0.28 -26.83
CA GLY A 51 2.69 -1.01 -26.59
C GLY A 51 2.79 -2.54 -26.64
N ALA A 52 3.96 -3.11 -26.91
CA ALA A 52 4.16 -4.55 -27.11
C ALA A 52 5.09 -5.16 -26.05
N THR A 53 6.08 -4.41 -25.57
CA THR A 53 7.02 -4.85 -24.55
C THR A 53 6.97 -3.92 -23.34
N VAL A 54 6.97 -4.49 -22.14
CA VAL A 54 7.05 -3.70 -20.91
C VAL A 54 8.50 -3.27 -20.69
N ASP A 55 8.73 -1.96 -20.59
CA ASP A 55 10.04 -1.38 -20.32
C ASP A 55 10.33 -1.32 -18.82
N TYR A 56 9.34 -0.84 -18.05
CA TYR A 56 9.41 -0.74 -16.59
C TYR A 56 8.01 -0.70 -15.96
N TYR A 57 7.97 -0.65 -14.62
CA TYR A 57 6.74 -0.55 -13.85
C TYR A 57 6.77 0.68 -12.94
N ASN A 58 5.68 1.45 -12.96
CA ASN A 58 5.41 2.47 -11.97
C ASN A 58 4.75 1.84 -10.74
N ALA A 59 5.21 2.26 -9.56
CA ALA A 59 4.54 1.94 -8.30
C ALA A 59 3.29 2.81 -8.14
N ASP A 60 2.25 2.23 -7.55
CA ASP A 60 1.06 2.96 -7.15
C ASP A 60 1.29 3.58 -5.76
N VAL A 61 1.57 4.89 -5.74
CA VAL A 61 1.87 5.63 -4.52
C VAL A 61 0.57 6.04 -3.82
N VAL A 62 0.43 5.64 -2.57
CA VAL A 62 -0.76 5.85 -1.73
C VAL A 62 -0.58 7.05 -0.82
N ALA A 63 0.62 7.18 -0.25
CA ALA A 63 1.03 8.33 0.54
C ALA A 63 2.53 8.59 0.38
N ALA A 64 2.92 9.86 0.52
CA ALA A 64 4.31 10.27 0.58
C ALA A 64 4.41 11.48 1.52
N GLN A 65 5.44 11.52 2.35
CA GLN A 65 5.59 12.54 3.36
C GLN A 65 7.05 12.64 3.81
N ASP A 66 7.52 13.87 3.92
CA ASP A 66 8.84 14.13 4.49
C ASP A 66 8.74 14.78 5.86
N TYR A 67 9.74 14.51 6.70
CA TYR A 67 9.82 15.06 8.05
C TYR A 67 11.09 15.88 8.24
N TYR A 68 10.96 17.02 8.90
CA TYR A 68 12.06 17.70 9.57
C TYR A 68 12.60 16.86 10.73
N PRO A 69 13.81 17.19 11.24
CA PRO A 69 14.24 16.72 12.54
C PRO A 69 13.13 16.91 13.59
N PHE A 70 13.05 15.99 14.54
CA PHE A 70 11.99 15.94 15.58
C PHE A 70 10.57 15.61 15.08
N GLY A 71 10.40 15.20 13.81
CA GLY A 71 9.15 14.59 13.34
C GLY A 71 8.10 15.53 12.79
N MET A 72 8.41 16.81 12.61
CA MET A 72 7.48 17.76 11.98
C MET A 72 7.36 17.48 10.48
N LEU A 73 6.14 17.30 9.98
CA LEU A 73 5.89 17.17 8.53
C LEU A 73 6.35 18.43 7.79
N MET A 74 7.03 18.24 6.67
CA MET A 74 7.47 19.35 5.83
C MET A 74 6.29 19.88 4.99
N PRO A 75 5.94 21.18 5.10
CA PRO A 75 4.86 21.76 4.30
C PRO A 75 5.08 21.54 2.81
N SER A 76 3.99 21.31 2.08
CA SER A 76 3.98 21.06 0.62
C SER A 76 4.73 19.80 0.15
N ARG A 77 5.30 18.99 1.05
CA ARG A 77 5.94 17.70 0.74
C ARG A 77 5.20 16.55 1.41
N ASN A 78 3.89 16.57 1.20
CA ASN A 78 2.94 15.62 1.73
C ASN A 78 1.92 15.31 0.61
N TYR A 79 1.66 14.02 0.42
CA TYR A 79 0.66 13.47 -0.49
C TYR A 79 -0.05 12.34 0.24
N ASN A 80 -1.38 12.29 0.16
CA ASN A 80 -2.18 11.25 0.77
C ASN A 80 -3.47 11.05 -0.05
N ALA A 81 -3.50 10.00 -0.87
CA ALA A 81 -4.62 9.73 -1.76
C ALA A 81 -5.67 8.77 -1.19
N ALA A 82 -5.38 8.06 -0.10
CA ALA A 82 -6.24 6.99 0.43
C ALA A 82 -6.49 7.05 1.94
N GLY A 83 -6.26 8.20 2.58
CA GLY A 83 -6.42 8.32 4.03
C GLY A 83 -5.43 7.44 4.80
N TYR A 84 -4.23 7.22 4.28
CA TYR A 84 -3.18 6.49 4.98
C TYR A 84 -2.83 7.23 6.27
N ARG A 85 -2.80 6.50 7.40
CA ARG A 85 -2.80 7.13 8.73
C ARG A 85 -1.47 6.99 9.45
N TYR A 86 -0.53 6.17 9.00
CA TYR A 86 0.72 5.98 9.73
C TYR A 86 1.83 6.91 9.22
N GLY A 87 2.84 7.19 10.04
CA GLY A 87 3.88 8.14 9.68
C GLY A 87 5.09 8.18 10.60
N PHE A 88 5.09 9.15 11.53
CA PHE A 88 6.22 9.40 12.43
C PHE A 88 6.37 8.26 13.44
N ASN A 89 7.57 7.68 13.54
CA ASN A 89 7.86 6.51 14.38
C ASN A 89 6.82 5.37 14.26
N GLY A 90 6.23 5.16 13.07
CA GLY A 90 5.19 4.16 12.84
C GLY A 90 3.86 4.41 13.56
N GLN A 91 3.66 5.60 14.13
CA GLN A 91 2.44 5.95 14.87
C GLN A 91 1.34 6.41 13.92
N GLU A 92 0.09 6.16 14.31
CA GLU A 92 -1.09 6.70 13.63
C GLU A 92 -1.18 8.22 13.85
N LYS A 93 -1.36 8.96 12.77
CA LYS A 93 -1.63 10.39 12.75
C LYS A 93 -3.02 10.62 13.33
N SER A 94 -3.06 11.25 14.49
CA SER A 94 -4.30 11.60 15.17
C SER A 94 -4.88 12.89 14.58
N ASP A 95 -5.43 12.80 13.37
CA ASP A 95 -6.17 13.90 12.74
C ASP A 95 -7.69 13.61 12.83
N ARG A 96 -8.21 13.35 14.04
CA ARG A 96 -9.66 13.46 14.29
C ARG A 96 -9.97 14.89 14.71
N ASN A 97 -10.53 15.68 13.79
CA ASN A 97 -11.35 16.84 14.12
C ASN A 97 -12.66 16.74 13.35
#